data_AF-A0A1F6Z0J3-F1
#
_entry.id   AF-A0A1F6Z0J3-F1
#
_cell.length_a   1.000
_cell.length_b   1.000
_cell.length_c   1.000
_cell.angle_alpha   90.00
_cell.angle_beta   90.00
_cell.angle_gamma   90.00
#
_symmetry.space_group_name_H-M   'P 1'
#
loop_
_entity.id
_entity.type
_entity.pdbx_description
1 polymer ?
#
loop_
_entity_poly.entity_id
_entity_poly.type
_entity_poly.pdbx_seq_one_letter_code
_entity_poly.pdbx_strand_id
1 'polypeptide(L)'
;MEVIHSPPEKIKISGDLPEAYLIPKISPRSSLQRGGISLHFTGTNPGYKGELTFGIKNQGDQYFTFELGARMFSVEYHAVVGDIARAYSGQHQGGRVTSSGEKEKQN
;
A
#
# COMPACT_ATOMS: atom_id res chain seq x y z
N MET A 1 11.15 8.11 7.34
CA MET A 1 9.90 7.91 6.60
C MET A 1 9.41 6.50 6.86
N GLU A 2 8.10 6.28 6.89
CA GLU A 2 7.50 4.98 7.21
C GLU A 2 7.54 4.06 5.98
N VAL A 3 8.13 2.88 6.15
CA VAL A 3 8.30 1.88 5.09
C VAL A 3 7.48 0.67 5.46
N ILE A 4 6.66 0.19 4.52
CA ILE A 4 5.98 -1.10 4.68
C ILE A 4 6.87 -2.23 4.17
N HIS A 5 6.73 -3.41 4.77
CA HIS A 5 7.44 -4.61 4.35
C HIS A 5 6.49 -5.79 4.31
N SER A 6 6.34 -6.36 3.13
CA SER A 6 5.63 -7.60 2.88
C SER A 6 6.66 -8.65 2.44
N PRO A 7 6.96 -9.67 3.26
CA PRO A 7 7.99 -10.66 2.94
C PRO A 7 7.72 -11.40 1.62
N PRO A 8 8.75 -11.78 0.85
CA PRO A 8 8.60 -12.60 -0.35
C PRO A 8 8.36 -14.08 -0.04
N GLU A 9 8.53 -14.51 1.21
CA GLU A 9 8.26 -15.85 1.73
C GLU A 9 6.99 -15.91 2.60
N LYS A 10 6.51 -17.13 2.83
CA LYS A 10 5.45 -17.37 3.82
C LYS A 10 6.00 -17.15 5.22
N ILE A 11 5.15 -16.64 6.11
CA ILE A 11 5.46 -16.50 7.52
C ILE A 11 4.44 -17.23 8.38
N LYS A 12 4.88 -17.64 9.58
CA LYS A 12 3.99 -18.16 10.60
C LYS A 12 3.24 -17.00 11.27
N ILE A 13 1.92 -16.90 11.05
CA ILE A 13 1.10 -15.79 11.57
C ILE A 13 0.65 -16.07 13.01
N SER A 14 0.13 -17.26 13.28
CA SER A 14 -0.21 -17.73 14.64
C SER A 14 -0.09 -19.26 14.72
N GLY A 15 -0.01 -19.79 15.95
CA GLY A 15 0.37 -21.18 16.25
C GLY A 15 -0.29 -22.24 15.37
N ASP A 16 -1.62 -22.26 15.29
CA ASP A 16 -2.34 -23.31 14.56
C ASP A 16 -2.65 -22.94 13.10
N LEU A 17 -2.39 -21.70 12.69
CA LEU A 17 -2.64 -21.26 11.32
C LEU A 17 -1.53 -21.74 10.37
N PRO A 18 -1.84 -22.10 9.12
CA PRO A 18 -0.82 -22.39 8.12
C PRO A 18 0.07 -21.18 7.90
N GLU A 19 1.31 -21.43 7.47
CA GLU A 19 2.16 -20.36 6.97
C GLU A 19 1.52 -19.73 5.74
N ALA A 20 1.59 -18.41 5.66
CA ALA A 20 0.94 -17.65 4.60
C ALA A 20 1.80 -16.46 4.20
N TYR A 21 1.63 -16.03 2.96
CA TYR A 21 2.12 -14.72 2.54
C TYR A 21 1.24 -13.62 3.16
N LEU A 22 1.77 -12.40 3.21
CA LEU A 22 1.01 -11.25 3.69
C LEU A 22 0.81 -10.22 2.59
N ILE A 23 -0.43 -9.83 2.34
CA ILE A 23 -0.76 -8.70 1.48
C ILE A 23 -1.19 -7.52 2.34
N PRO A 24 -0.48 -6.38 2.29
CA PRO A 24 -0.95 -5.15 2.91
C PRO A 24 -2.08 -4.55 2.07
N LYS A 25 -3.22 -4.34 2.71
CA LYS A 25 -4.38 -3.62 2.21
C LYS A 25 -4.46 -2.27 2.89
N ILE A 26 -4.87 -1.27 2.13
CA ILE A 26 -5.05 0.08 2.65
C ILE A 26 -6.53 0.32 2.87
N SER A 27 -6.86 0.80 4.06
CA SER A 27 -8.21 1.18 4.47
C SER A 27 -8.26 2.68 4.75
N PRO A 28 -8.80 3.49 3.82
CA PRO A 28 -9.00 4.93 4.03
C PRO A 28 -9.84 5.23 5.25
N ARG A 29 -9.55 6.34 5.91
CA ARG A 29 -10.45 6.85 6.95
C ARG A 29 -11.74 7.36 6.31
N SER A 30 -12.86 6.78 6.70
CA SER A 30 -14.18 7.20 6.23
C SER A 30 -14.51 8.67 6.53
N SER A 31 -13.87 9.28 7.53
CA SER A 31 -13.99 10.72 7.80
C SER A 31 -13.44 11.59 6.67
N LEU A 32 -12.34 11.18 6.01
CA LEU A 32 -11.78 11.89 4.86
C LEU A 32 -12.72 11.77 3.65
N GLN A 33 -13.23 10.56 3.40
CA GLN A 33 -14.21 10.32 2.34
C GLN A 33 -15.47 11.17 2.52
N ARG A 34 -16.04 11.22 3.73
CA ARG A 34 -17.21 12.06 4.05
C ARG A 34 -16.93 13.56 3.91
N GLY A 35 -15.67 13.97 4.09
CA GLY A 35 -15.21 15.34 3.86
C GLY A 35 -14.90 15.67 2.40
N GLY A 36 -15.20 14.78 1.46
CA GLY A 36 -14.92 14.98 0.03
C GLY A 36 -13.48 14.70 -0.38
N ILE A 37 -12.65 14.12 0.50
CA ILE A 37 -11.28 13.74 0.18
C ILE A 37 -11.24 12.30 -0.31
N SER A 38 -10.90 12.14 -1.59
CA SER A 38 -10.67 10.86 -2.23
C SER A 38 -9.19 10.47 -2.13
N LEU A 39 -8.94 9.23 -1.71
CA LEU A 39 -7.62 8.60 -1.80
C LEU A 39 -7.61 7.63 -2.98
N HIS A 40 -6.59 7.73 -3.83
CA HIS A 40 -6.29 6.80 -4.91
C HIS A 40 -5.11 5.95 -4.50
N PHE A 41 -5.36 4.67 -4.32
CA PHE A 41 -4.38 3.73 -3.80
C PHE A 41 -4.67 2.33 -4.28
N THR A 42 -3.67 1.48 -4.12
CA THR A 42 -3.79 0.03 -4.29
C THR A 42 -3.06 -0.64 -3.12
N GLY A 43 -3.38 -1.91 -2.87
CA GLY A 43 -2.55 -2.73 -2.00
C GLY A 43 -1.21 -3.06 -2.69
N THR A 44 -0.26 -3.58 -1.93
CA THR A 44 0.99 -4.12 -2.51
C THR A 44 1.02 -5.65 -2.40
N ASN A 45 2.00 -6.29 -3.02
CA ASN A 45 2.09 -7.75 -3.11
C ASN A 45 3.23 -8.31 -2.25
N PRO A 46 3.24 -9.63 -1.94
CA PRO A 46 4.34 -10.30 -1.27
C PRO A 46 5.67 -9.98 -1.94
N GLY A 47 6.67 -9.56 -1.16
CA GLY A 47 7.97 -9.08 -1.65
C GLY A 47 8.10 -7.56 -1.79
N TYR A 48 7.02 -6.78 -1.61
CA TYR A 48 7.14 -5.31 -1.61
C TYR A 48 7.80 -4.80 -0.33
N LYS A 49 8.75 -3.87 -0.50
CA LYS A 49 9.39 -3.12 0.58
C LYS A 49 9.60 -1.68 0.12
N GLY A 50 8.87 -0.75 0.69
CA GLY A 50 8.97 0.65 0.29
C GLY A 50 7.97 1.55 0.98
N GLU A 51 8.11 2.84 0.70
CA GLU A 51 7.11 3.84 1.08
C GLU A 51 5.83 3.63 0.27
N LEU A 52 4.71 4.10 0.81
CA LEU A 52 3.44 4.09 0.09
C LEU A 52 3.18 5.46 -0.52
N THR A 53 2.84 5.48 -1.80
CA THR A 53 2.46 6.70 -2.51
C THR A 53 0.97 6.68 -2.82
N PHE A 54 0.31 7.78 -2.50
CA PHE A 54 -1.12 7.96 -2.64
C PHE A 54 -1.41 9.10 -3.61
N GLY A 55 -2.39 8.91 -4.50
CA GLY A 55 -3.07 10.03 -5.11
C GLY A 55 -4.10 10.59 -4.15
N ILE A 56 -4.21 11.92 -4.05
CA ILE A 56 -5.21 12.58 -3.21
C ILE A 56 -5.96 13.58 -4.08
N LYS A 57 -7.28 13.58 -3.99
CA LYS A 57 -8.13 14.56 -4.66
C LYS A 57 -9.18 15.11 -3.71
N ASN A 58 -9.21 16.43 -3.56
CA ASN A 58 -10.36 17.13 -3.01
C ASN A 58 -11.46 17.17 -4.09
N GLN A 59 -12.59 16.55 -3.78
CA GLN A 59 -13.78 16.47 -4.64
C GLN A 59 -14.84 17.51 -4.27
N GLY A 60 -14.63 18.30 -3.21
CA GLY A 60 -15.52 19.39 -2.82
C GLY A 60 -15.08 20.74 -3.39
N ASP A 61 -15.97 21.72 -3.25
CA ASP A 61 -15.72 23.10 -3.71
C ASP A 61 -15.06 23.99 -2.64
N GLN A 62 -14.80 23.43 -1.45
CA GLN A 62 -14.21 24.14 -0.32
C GLN A 62 -12.74 23.74 -0.15
N TYR A 63 -11.94 24.68 0.35
CA TYR A 63 -10.56 24.36 0.74
C TYR A 63 -10.54 23.34 1.89
N PHE A 64 -9.71 22.32 1.74
CA PHE A 64 -9.45 21.33 2.77
C PHE A 64 -7.99 21.40 3.16
N THR A 65 -7.71 21.62 4.45
CA THR A 65 -6.36 21.72 4.99
C THR A 65 -6.04 20.48 5.80
N PHE A 66 -4.92 19.83 5.48
CA PHE A 66 -4.37 18.77 6.31
C PHE A 66 -3.41 19.36 7.34
N GLU A 67 -3.55 18.93 8.59
CA GLU A 67 -2.50 19.08 9.59
C GLU A 67 -1.34 18.13 9.26
N LEU A 68 -0.11 18.57 9.46
CA LEU A 68 1.05 17.70 9.33
C LEU A 68 0.95 16.52 10.31
N GLY A 69 1.07 15.30 9.80
CA GLY A 69 0.91 14.08 10.60
C GLY A 69 -0.54 13.64 10.82
N ALA A 70 -1.52 14.31 10.19
CA ALA A 70 -2.90 13.83 10.20
C ALA A 70 -2.98 12.39 9.69
N ARG A 71 -3.61 11.51 10.48
CA ARG A 71 -3.84 10.11 10.08
C ARG A 71 -4.77 10.06 8.88
N MET A 72 -4.43 9.32 7.83
CA MET A 72 -5.21 9.27 6.59
C MET A 72 -5.81 7.89 6.27
N PHE A 73 -5.13 6.82 6.67
CA PHE A 73 -5.50 5.44 6.40
C PHE A 73 -4.93 4.52 7.49
N SER A 74 -5.39 3.27 7.51
CA SER A 74 -4.72 2.16 8.17
C SER A 74 -4.17 1.18 7.14
N VAL A 75 -3.16 0.41 7.54
CA VAL A 75 -2.63 -0.72 6.78
C VAL A 75 -3.03 -1.99 7.50
N GLU A 76 -3.72 -2.89 6.79
CA GLU A 76 -4.16 -4.19 7.28
C GLU A 76 -3.39 -5.28 6.54
N TYR A 77 -2.78 -6.23 7.25
CA TYR A 77 -2.11 -7.36 6.60
C TYR A 77 -3.07 -8.54 6.49
N HIS A 78 -3.33 -8.96 5.26
CA HIS A 78 -4.18 -10.10 4.96
C HIS A 78 -3.31 -11.33 4.67
N ALA A 79 -3.64 -12.44 5.33
CA ALA A 79 -3.02 -13.73 5.04
C ALA A 79 -3.46 -14.25 3.66
N VAL A 80 -2.50 -14.70 2.86
CA VAL A 80 -2.72 -15.38 1.59
C VAL A 80 -2.17 -16.80 1.70
N VAL A 81 -3.09 -17.76 1.71
CA VAL A 81 -2.79 -19.19 1.77
C VAL A 81 -2.60 -19.72 0.35
N GLY A 82 -1.73 -20.73 0.21
CA GLY A 82 -1.33 -21.28 -1.09
C GLY A 82 0.00 -20.68 -1.55
N ASP A 83 0.32 -20.88 -2.82
CA ASP A 83 1.58 -20.44 -3.42
C ASP A 83 1.36 -19.25 -4.36
N ILE A 84 2.38 -18.38 -4.45
CA ILE A 84 2.42 -17.30 -5.44
C ILE A 84 3.33 -17.70 -6.59
N ALA A 85 2.99 -17.27 -7.81
CA ALA A 85 3.83 -17.54 -8.98
C ALA A 85 5.20 -16.83 -8.90
N ARG A 86 5.22 -15.60 -8.36
CA ARG A 86 6.43 -14.82 -8.10
C ARG A 86 6.17 -13.76 -7.02
N ALA A 87 7.21 -13.43 -6.27
CA ALA A 87 7.21 -12.25 -5.41
C ALA A 87 7.29 -10.96 -6.24
N TYR A 88 6.92 -9.83 -5.62
CA TYR A 88 6.97 -8.52 -6.21
C TYR A 88 8.41 -8.11 -6.50
N SER A 89 8.68 -7.87 -7.78
CA SER A 89 9.95 -7.34 -8.30
C SER A 89 9.71 -6.18 -9.27
N GLY A 90 8.56 -5.51 -9.11
CA GLY A 90 8.14 -4.41 -9.98
C GLY A 90 8.99 -3.16 -9.78
N GLN A 91 8.96 -2.28 -10.78
CA GLN A 91 9.83 -1.10 -10.83
C GLN A 91 9.53 -0.07 -9.74
N HIS A 92 8.35 -0.11 -9.09
CA HIS A 92 8.01 0.77 -7.97
C HIS A 92 8.54 0.27 -6.61
N GLN A 93 9.36 -0.79 -6.59
CA GLN A 93 10.03 -1.25 -5.38
C GLN A 93 10.77 -0.09 -4.69
N GLY A 94 10.74 -0.05 -3.35
CA GLY A 94 11.30 1.05 -2.59
C GLY A 94 10.44 2.32 -2.53
N GLY A 95 9.28 2.35 -3.20
CA GLY A 95 8.40 3.53 -3.23
C GLY A 95 8.71 4.52 -4.37
N ARG A 96 9.26 4.04 -5.49
CA ARG A 96 9.62 4.90 -6.63
C ARG A 96 8.37 5.53 -7.27
N VAL A 97 8.32 6.87 -7.32
CA VAL A 97 7.19 7.65 -7.87
C VAL A 97 7.41 8.21 -9.27
N THR A 98 8.65 8.24 -9.75
CA THR A 98 9.03 8.83 -11.05
C THR A 98 9.97 7.91 -11.81
N SER A 99 9.89 7.90 -13.14
CA SER A 99 10.84 7.21 -14.01
C SER A 99 12.14 7.98 -14.21
N SER A 100 12.19 9.24 -13.75
CA SER A 100 13.32 10.14 -14.00
C SER A 100 13.67 10.26 -15.49
N GLY A 101 12.69 10.11 -16.38
CA GLY A 101 12.87 10.16 -17.83
C GLY A 101 13.19 8.82 -18.48
N GLU A 102 13.29 7.73 -17.71
CA GLU A 102 13.48 6.38 -18.24
C GLU A 102 12.16 5.75 -18.71
N LYS A 103 12.28 4.73 -19.58
CA LYS A 103 11.13 3.98 -20.11
C LYS A 103 10.64 2.98 -19.06
N GLU A 104 9.38 3.14 -18.66
CA GLU A 104 8.67 2.20 -17.79
C GLU A 104 8.44 0.85 -18.50
N LYS A 105 8.53 -0.24 -17.74
CA LYS A 105 8.30 -1.63 -18.18
C LYS A 105 7.40 -2.34 -17.17
N GLN A 106 6.22 -2.75 -17.61
CA GLN A 106 5.35 -3.61 -16.81
C GLN A 106 5.72 -5.08 -17.04
N ASN A 107 5.98 -5.82 -15.96
CA ASN A 107 6.42 -7.21 -15.96
C ASN A 107 5.26 -8.20 -15.81
#